data_AF-H6SPU7-F1
#
_entry.id   AF-H6SPU7-F1
#
_cell.length_a   1.000
_cell.length_b   1.000
_cell.length_c   1.000
_cell.angle_alpha   90.00
_cell.angle_beta   90.00
_cell.angle_gamma   90.00
#
_symmetry.space_group_name_H-M   'P 1'
#
loop_
_entity.id
_entity.type
_entity.pdbx_description
1 polymer ?
#
loop_
_entity_poly.entity_id
_entity_poly.type
_entity_poly.pdbx_seq_one_letter_code
_entity_poly.pdbx_strand_id
1 'polypeptide(L)'
;MAHGCQPLLSSLSPGDDMTHPLPPKTTSRWLLAAGLAAVACTASLGSAYADDLNTRPDARTAIARAEAKIELVSRESPAATQYPSFSMAQEKLKEARAASARGNDQQAQWRASEAELLADTTAGTSRLSSLERIRTETSHSIKMLTSEHK
;
A
#
# COMPACT_ATOMS: atom_id res chain seq x y z
N MET A 1 30.92 -17.19 -40.80
CA MET A 1 29.70 -16.46 -41.20
C MET A 1 29.20 -15.77 -39.94
N ALA A 2 29.74 -14.59 -39.60
CA ALA A 2 29.24 -13.24 -39.96
C ALA A 2 27.92 -12.94 -39.21
N HIS A 3 27.70 -11.91 -38.37
CA HIS A 3 28.29 -10.58 -38.05
C HIS A 3 28.04 -10.27 -36.54
N GLY A 4 28.82 -9.45 -35.80
CA GLY A 4 28.79 -7.97 -35.73
C GLY A 4 27.56 -7.45 -34.93
N CYS A 5 27.56 -6.54 -33.95
CA CYS A 5 28.46 -5.46 -33.51
C CYS A 5 28.19 -5.13 -32.02
N GLN A 6 29.19 -4.59 -31.30
CA GLN A 6 28.98 -3.77 -30.09
C GLN A 6 28.83 -2.26 -30.46
N PRO A 7 28.89 -1.30 -29.52
CA PRO A 7 27.83 -0.34 -29.22
C PRO A 7 28.09 1.04 -29.83
N LEU A 8 27.09 1.94 -29.80
CA LEU A 8 27.31 3.36 -30.09
C LEU A 8 26.80 4.23 -28.93
N LEU A 9 27.77 4.85 -28.28
CA LEU A 9 27.68 6.08 -27.52
C LEU A 9 27.36 7.26 -28.44
N SER A 10 26.53 8.19 -27.98
CA SER A 10 26.47 9.61 -28.36
C SER A 10 25.78 10.27 -27.15
N SER A 11 26.39 11.02 -26.23
CA SER A 11 27.37 12.11 -26.21
C SER A 11 26.87 13.45 -26.79
N LEU A 12 26.85 14.43 -25.86
CA LEU A 12 26.79 15.90 -25.98
C LEU A 12 25.43 16.56 -26.26
N SER A 13 25.07 17.72 -25.69
CA SER A 13 25.47 18.54 -24.53
C SER A 13 24.50 19.77 -24.52
N PRO A 14 24.76 20.94 -23.88
CA PRO A 14 23.92 21.54 -22.84
C PRO A 14 23.23 22.87 -23.27
N GLY A 15 22.50 23.50 -22.36
CA GLY A 15 21.88 24.82 -22.53
C GLY A 15 20.35 24.73 -22.65
N ASP A 16 19.52 25.58 -22.07
CA ASP A 16 19.76 26.87 -21.47
C ASP A 16 18.74 27.13 -20.35
N ASP A 17 19.28 27.78 -19.33
CA ASP A 17 18.61 28.56 -18.29
C ASP A 17 17.66 29.59 -18.91
N MET A 18 16.44 29.78 -18.38
CA MET A 18 15.64 31.02 -18.47
C MET A 18 14.43 30.97 -17.52
N THR A 19 14.74 31.23 -16.25
CA THR A 19 14.16 32.29 -15.42
C THR A 19 12.81 32.97 -15.81
N HIS A 20 11.96 33.07 -14.76
CA HIS A 20 10.96 34.11 -14.40
C HIS A 20 9.52 34.05 -14.94
N PRO A 21 8.49 34.62 -14.22
CA PRO A 21 8.43 35.16 -12.84
C PRO A 21 7.20 34.71 -12.00
N LEU A 22 7.33 34.87 -10.68
CA LEU A 22 6.24 34.93 -9.68
C LEU A 22 5.38 36.20 -9.85
N PRO A 23 4.11 36.19 -9.40
CA PRO A 23 3.45 37.38 -8.87
C PRO A 23 3.00 37.14 -7.40
N PRO A 24 2.59 38.19 -6.64
CA PRO A 24 3.48 38.93 -5.77
C PRO A 24 3.13 38.86 -4.28
N LYS A 25 4.07 39.39 -3.50
CA LYS A 25 4.04 39.80 -2.08
C LYS A 25 2.64 40.16 -1.53
N THR A 26 2.31 39.56 -0.38
CA THR A 26 1.73 40.29 0.75
C THR A 26 2.45 39.90 2.02
N THR A 27 3.37 40.78 2.41
CA THR A 27 3.97 40.88 3.74
C THR A 27 2.88 41.14 4.77
N SER A 28 2.83 40.31 5.81
CA SER A 28 2.41 40.76 7.13
C SER A 28 3.31 40.10 8.16
N ARG A 29 4.43 40.79 8.41
CA ARG A 29 5.21 40.67 9.64
C ARG A 29 4.29 41.07 10.79
N TRP A 30 3.89 40.10 11.59
CA TRP A 30 3.66 40.31 13.01
C TRP A 30 4.67 39.46 13.76
N LEU A 31 5.80 40.09 14.06
CA LEU A 31 6.67 39.66 15.15
C LEU A 31 5.97 40.06 16.44
N LEU A 32 5.38 39.09 17.13
CA LEU A 32 5.26 39.15 18.58
C LEU A 32 5.93 37.91 19.14
N ALA A 33 7.13 38.13 19.64
CA ALA A 33 7.81 37.23 20.54
C ALA A 33 7.05 37.19 21.87
N ALA A 34 6.94 35.98 22.44
CA ALA A 34 6.89 35.64 23.86
C ALA A 34 5.92 34.47 24.07
N GLY A 35 6.47 33.28 24.25
CA GLY A 35 5.68 32.08 24.50
C GLY A 35 6.57 30.84 24.66
N LEU A 36 7.53 30.93 25.57
CA LEU A 36 8.35 29.81 26.00
C LEU A 36 7.51 28.98 26.98
N ALA A 37 6.82 27.95 26.49
CA ALA A 37 6.47 26.70 27.18
C ALA A 37 5.29 26.00 26.50
N ALA A 38 5.53 24.84 25.90
CA ALA A 38 4.81 23.59 26.17
C ALA A 38 5.24 22.52 25.16
N VAL A 39 5.96 21.54 25.65
CA VAL A 39 6.18 20.24 25.01
C VAL A 39 4.81 19.59 24.79
N ALA A 40 4.46 19.29 23.55
CA ALA A 40 3.45 18.28 23.22
C ALA A 40 3.75 17.71 21.84
N CYS A 41 3.97 16.40 21.83
CA CYS A 41 4.22 15.51 20.70
C CYS A 41 3.46 15.89 19.40
N THR A 42 4.16 16.45 18.43
CA THR A 42 3.81 16.26 17.02
C THR A 42 4.94 15.46 16.39
N ALA A 43 4.80 14.13 16.48
CA ALA A 43 5.58 13.22 15.65
C ALA A 43 5.37 13.63 14.19
N SER A 44 6.44 14.17 13.60
CA SER A 44 6.78 14.08 12.17
C SER A 44 5.67 13.59 11.22
N LEU A 45 4.71 14.46 10.89
CA LEU A 45 3.95 14.34 9.63
C LEU A 45 4.73 15.04 8.52
N GLY A 46 5.95 14.55 8.28
CA GLY A 46 6.85 15.13 7.30
C GLY A 46 7.78 14.05 6.77
N SER A 47 7.80 13.95 5.43
CA SER A 47 8.73 13.19 4.60
C SER A 47 8.45 11.69 4.44
N ALA A 48 7.71 11.34 3.39
CA ALA A 48 8.17 10.38 2.37
C ALA A 48 7.11 10.16 1.27
N TYR A 49 6.66 11.23 0.61
CA TYR A 49 6.05 11.13 -0.73
C TYR A 49 7.02 11.75 -1.73
N ALA A 50 8.21 11.19 -1.85
CA ALA A 50 9.18 11.54 -2.87
C ALA A 50 10.24 10.44 -2.95
N ASP A 51 9.88 9.30 -3.55
CA ASP A 51 10.81 8.50 -4.34
C ASP A 51 10.00 7.56 -5.24
N ASP A 52 9.30 8.18 -6.20
CA ASP A 52 8.71 7.49 -7.34
C ASP A 52 9.77 7.47 -8.46
N LEU A 53 10.79 6.66 -8.27
CA LEU A 53 11.87 6.47 -9.25
C LEU A 53 12.09 4.97 -9.48
N ASN A 54 11.19 4.36 -10.26
CA ASN A 54 11.48 3.18 -11.07
C ASN A 54 12.20 2.02 -10.33
N THR A 55 11.88 1.79 -9.06
CA THR A 55 12.45 0.67 -8.29
C THR A 55 11.60 -0.55 -8.52
N ARG A 56 12.15 -1.56 -9.23
CA ARG A 56 11.67 -2.93 -9.07
C ARG A 56 11.53 -3.20 -7.57
N PRO A 57 10.37 -3.68 -7.07
CA PRO A 57 10.21 -3.91 -5.64
C PRO A 57 11.31 -4.85 -5.19
N ASP A 58 12.13 -4.42 -4.22
CA ASP A 58 13.07 -5.34 -3.60
C ASP A 58 12.29 -6.41 -2.82
N ALA A 59 12.90 -7.57 -2.61
CA ALA A 59 12.23 -8.67 -1.92
C ALA A 59 11.78 -8.27 -0.52
N ARG A 60 12.52 -7.38 0.15
CA ARG A 60 12.23 -6.90 1.51
C ARG A 60 11.00 -6.02 1.56
N THR A 61 10.86 -5.05 0.65
CA THR A 61 9.67 -4.20 0.57
C THR A 61 8.45 -5.01 0.17
N ALA A 62 8.60 -6.00 -0.73
CA ALA A 62 7.51 -6.90 -1.09
C ALA A 62 7.03 -7.71 0.13
N ILE A 63 7.95 -8.28 0.91
CA ILE A 63 7.63 -9.00 2.15
C ILE A 63 6.94 -8.08 3.17
N ALA A 64 7.48 -6.88 3.39
CA ALA A 64 6.92 -5.91 4.34
C ALA A 64 5.49 -5.48 3.94
N ARG A 65 5.24 -5.27 2.64
CA ARG A 65 3.91 -4.95 2.11
C ARG A 65 2.92 -6.10 2.33
N ALA A 66 3.32 -7.32 2.01
CA ALA A 66 2.49 -8.50 2.22
C ALA A 66 2.16 -8.70 3.71
N GLU A 67 3.13 -8.51 4.60
CA GLU A 67 2.93 -8.56 6.06
C GLU A 67 1.93 -7.51 6.54
N ALA A 68 2.10 -6.25 6.11
CA ALA A 68 1.19 -5.17 6.47
C ALA A 68 -0.26 -5.45 5.99
N LYS A 69 -0.45 -6.03 4.81
CA LYS A 69 -1.77 -6.43 4.33
C LYS A 69 -2.39 -7.56 5.15
N ILE A 70 -1.61 -8.60 5.47
CA ILE A 70 -2.10 -9.71 6.29
C ILE A 70 -2.50 -9.22 7.68
N GLU A 71 -1.69 -8.35 8.29
CA GLU A 71 -2.01 -7.72 9.57
C GLU A 71 -3.30 -6.88 9.47
N LEU A 72 -3.42 -6.05 8.43
CA LEU A 72 -4.61 -5.24 8.18
C LEU A 72 -5.87 -6.10 8.13
N VAL A 73 -5.85 -7.21 7.39
CA VAL A 73 -6.99 -8.14 7.30
C VAL A 73 -7.36 -8.70 8.67
N SER A 74 -6.37 -9.12 9.47
CA SER A 74 -6.62 -9.66 10.81
C SER A 74 -7.25 -8.63 11.75
N ARG A 75 -6.87 -7.35 11.60
CA ARG A 75 -7.35 -6.24 12.43
C ARG A 75 -8.74 -5.76 12.02
N GLU A 76 -8.95 -5.55 10.72
CA GLU A 76 -10.21 -5.02 10.18
C GLU A 76 -11.31 -6.09 10.10
N SER A 77 -10.93 -7.35 9.99
CA SER A 77 -11.88 -8.45 9.83
C SER A 77 -11.39 -9.71 10.55
N PRO A 78 -11.48 -9.75 11.90
CA PRO A 78 -11.03 -10.92 12.68
C PRO A 78 -11.71 -12.22 12.28
N ALA A 79 -12.97 -12.19 11.84
CA ALA A 79 -13.66 -13.37 11.33
C ALA A 79 -13.01 -13.94 10.04
N ALA A 80 -12.35 -13.08 9.26
CA ALA A 80 -11.71 -13.46 8.00
C ALA A 80 -10.45 -14.30 8.21
N THR A 81 -9.87 -14.31 9.42
CA THR A 81 -8.70 -15.16 9.73
C THR A 81 -9.04 -16.66 9.71
N GLN A 82 -10.33 -17.01 9.72
CA GLN A 82 -10.81 -18.38 9.59
C GLN A 82 -10.87 -18.84 8.13
N TYR A 83 -10.76 -17.93 7.16
CA TYR A 83 -10.81 -18.30 5.75
C TYR A 83 -9.52 -19.01 5.32
N PRO A 84 -9.60 -20.04 4.47
CA PRO A 84 -8.42 -20.76 3.97
C PRO A 84 -7.40 -19.84 3.30
N SER A 85 -7.86 -18.83 2.55
CA SER A 85 -7.00 -17.83 1.91
C SER A 85 -6.10 -17.08 2.89
N PHE A 86 -6.55 -16.85 4.13
CA PHE A 86 -5.75 -16.19 5.16
C PHE A 86 -4.58 -17.09 5.60
N SER A 87 -4.87 -18.37 5.89
CA SER A 87 -3.82 -19.33 6.25
C SER A 87 -2.79 -19.53 5.12
N MET A 88 -3.26 -19.57 3.87
CA MET A 88 -2.38 -19.64 2.70
C MET A 88 -1.53 -18.38 2.55
N ALA A 89 -2.10 -17.19 2.78
CA ALA A 89 -1.35 -15.93 2.75
C ALA A 89 -0.19 -15.95 3.77
N GLN A 90 -0.46 -16.43 4.99
CA GLN A 90 0.56 -16.59 6.03
C GLN A 90 1.64 -17.60 5.64
N GLU A 91 1.26 -18.71 5.01
CA GLU A 91 2.22 -19.70 4.51
C GLU A 91 3.12 -19.11 3.41
N LYS A 92 2.56 -18.41 2.43
CA LYS A 92 3.34 -17.74 1.38
C LYS A 92 4.25 -16.66 1.91
N LEU A 93 3.84 -15.91 2.94
CA LEU A 93 4.72 -14.97 3.62
C LEU A 93 5.90 -15.69 4.30
N LYS A 94 5.68 -16.85 4.94
CA LYS A 94 6.76 -17.67 5.50
C LYS A 94 7.72 -18.17 4.43
N GLU A 95 7.19 -18.66 3.30
CA GLU A 95 8.00 -19.08 2.15
C GLU A 95 8.83 -17.92 1.58
N ALA A 96 8.26 -16.72 1.49
CA ALA A 96 8.94 -15.52 1.04
C ALA A 96 10.14 -15.16 1.94
N ARG A 97 9.92 -15.16 3.27
CA ARG A 97 10.98 -14.94 4.26
C ARG A 97 12.08 -16.00 4.17
N ALA A 98 11.71 -17.27 4.00
CA ALA A 98 12.67 -18.36 3.85
C ALA A 98 13.47 -18.27 2.53
N ALA A 99 12.86 -17.78 1.45
CA ALA A 99 13.57 -17.53 0.20
C ALA A 99 14.54 -16.34 0.32
N SER A 100 14.11 -15.24 0.96
CA SER A 100 14.97 -14.07 1.18
C SER A 100 16.15 -14.39 2.10
N ALA A 101 15.94 -15.18 3.16
CA ALA A 101 17.02 -15.65 4.04
C ALA A 101 18.07 -16.52 3.30
N ARG A 102 17.68 -17.15 2.18
CA ARG A 102 18.58 -17.91 1.30
C ARG A 102 19.19 -17.08 0.18
N GLY A 103 18.94 -15.76 0.14
CA GLY A 103 19.40 -14.86 -0.92
C GLY A 103 18.68 -15.03 -2.26
N ASN A 104 17.55 -15.75 -2.29
CA ASN A 104 16.75 -15.93 -3.51
C ASN A 104 15.68 -14.83 -3.59
N ASP A 105 16.09 -13.62 -3.94
CA ASP A 105 15.24 -12.43 -3.91
C ASP A 105 14.09 -12.49 -4.91
N GLN A 106 14.30 -13.07 -6.10
CA GLN A 106 13.24 -13.23 -7.10
C GLN A 106 12.14 -14.16 -6.58
N GLN A 107 12.51 -15.30 -5.99
CA GLN A 107 11.53 -16.21 -5.41
C GLN A 107 10.84 -15.56 -4.20
N ALA A 108 11.59 -14.86 -3.36
CA ALA A 108 11.02 -14.13 -2.22
C ALA A 108 9.98 -13.10 -2.66
N GLN A 109 10.29 -12.33 -3.71
CA GLN A 109 9.36 -11.36 -4.29
C GLN A 109 8.10 -12.04 -4.83
N TRP A 110 8.23 -13.13 -5.58
CA TRP A 110 7.08 -13.89 -6.09
C TRP A 110 6.18 -14.42 -4.97
N ARG A 111 6.77 -15.01 -3.93
CA ARG A 111 6.02 -15.54 -2.79
C ARG A 111 5.36 -14.44 -1.96
N ALA A 112 6.01 -13.28 -1.83
CA ALA A 112 5.43 -12.12 -1.17
C ALA A 112 4.22 -11.57 -1.95
N SER A 113 4.32 -11.45 -3.29
CA SER A 113 3.18 -11.05 -4.13
C SER A 113 2.02 -12.06 -4.06
N GLU A 114 2.32 -13.36 -3.99
CA GLU A 114 1.31 -14.41 -3.81
C GLU A 114 0.59 -14.26 -2.46
N ALA A 115 1.34 -13.99 -1.38
CA ALA A 115 0.78 -13.70 -0.07
C ALA A 115 -0.11 -12.45 -0.06
N GLU A 116 0.32 -11.40 -0.77
CA GLU A 116 -0.43 -10.15 -0.93
C GLU A 116 -1.79 -10.38 -1.61
N LEU A 117 -1.80 -11.11 -2.73
CA LEU A 117 -3.01 -11.45 -3.48
C LEU A 117 -3.98 -12.28 -2.64
N LEU A 118 -3.46 -13.23 -1.86
CA LEU A 118 -4.27 -14.06 -0.98
C LEU A 118 -4.90 -13.23 0.15
N ALA A 119 -4.17 -12.28 0.73
CA ALA A 119 -4.71 -11.35 1.72
C ALA A 119 -5.83 -10.48 1.13
N ASP A 120 -5.65 -9.95 -0.09
CA ASP A 120 -6.70 -9.20 -0.80
C ASP A 120 -7.94 -10.07 -1.06
N THR A 121 -7.72 -11.34 -1.42
CA THR A 121 -8.81 -12.32 -1.60
C THR A 121 -9.57 -12.54 -0.29
N THR A 122 -8.87 -12.74 0.82
CA THR A 122 -9.47 -12.87 2.16
C THR A 122 -10.32 -11.64 2.52
N ALA A 123 -9.78 -10.44 2.32
CA ALA A 123 -10.49 -9.19 2.56
C ALA A 123 -11.76 -9.08 1.70
N GLY A 124 -11.64 -9.42 0.42
CA GLY A 124 -12.76 -9.45 -0.53
C GLY A 124 -13.86 -10.42 -0.12
N THR A 125 -13.51 -11.65 0.28
CA THR A 125 -14.46 -12.65 0.77
C THR A 125 -15.18 -12.18 2.03
N SER A 126 -14.46 -11.57 2.98
CA SER A 126 -15.07 -11.05 4.21
C SER A 126 -16.07 -9.93 3.93
N ARG A 127 -15.71 -9.00 3.04
CA ARG A 127 -16.60 -7.92 2.59
C ARG A 127 -17.83 -8.47 1.90
N LEU A 128 -17.67 -9.46 1.01
CA LEU A 128 -18.79 -10.10 0.33
C LEU A 128 -19.75 -10.76 1.32
N SER A 129 -19.23 -11.55 2.27
CA SER A 129 -20.05 -12.22 3.29
C SER A 129 -20.83 -11.22 4.14
N SER A 130 -20.21 -10.08 4.49
CA SER A 130 -20.88 -9.01 5.24
C SER A 130 -22.02 -8.37 4.44
N LEU A 131 -21.81 -8.11 3.15
CA LEU A 131 -22.83 -7.55 2.25
C LEU A 131 -23.99 -8.52 2.05
N GLU A 132 -23.73 -9.82 1.93
CA GLU A 132 -24.77 -10.84 1.84
C GLU A 132 -25.64 -10.88 3.09
N ARG A 133 -25.03 -10.76 4.28
CA ARG A 133 -25.79 -10.68 5.54
C ARG A 133 -26.70 -9.44 5.60
N ILE A 134 -26.19 -8.28 5.21
CA ILE A 134 -26.98 -7.05 5.18
C ILE A 134 -28.14 -7.18 4.19
N ARG A 135 -27.88 -7.79 3.02
CA ARG A 135 -28.92 -8.03 2.01
C ARG A 135 -30.03 -8.93 2.55
N THR A 136 -29.70 -10.03 3.23
CA THR A 136 -30.70 -10.96 3.77
C THR A 136 -31.50 -10.34 4.90
N GLU A 137 -30.84 -9.62 5.82
CA GLU A 137 -31.47 -8.88 6.91
C GLU A 137 -32.45 -7.83 6.37
N THR A 138 -32.00 -7.00 5.43
CA THR A 138 -32.85 -5.98 4.79
C THR A 138 -34.05 -6.61 4.07
N SER A 139 -33.83 -7.71 3.34
CA SER A 139 -34.90 -8.44 2.65
C SER A 139 -35.93 -9.00 3.64
N HIS A 140 -35.48 -9.45 4.82
CA HIS A 140 -36.36 -9.91 5.88
C HIS A 140 -37.17 -8.75 6.49
N SER A 141 -36.52 -7.63 6.82
CA SER A 141 -37.20 -6.44 7.35
C SER A 141 -38.27 -5.91 6.40
N ILE A 142 -37.99 -5.84 5.09
CA ILE A 142 -38.99 -5.42 4.08
C ILE A 142 -40.20 -6.36 4.08
N LYS A 143 -39.97 -7.69 4.15
CA LYS A 143 -41.06 -8.67 4.18
C LYS A 143 -41.93 -8.48 5.42
N MET A 144 -41.32 -8.31 6.59
CA MET A 144 -42.03 -8.09 7.86
C MET A 144 -42.91 -6.83 7.79
N LEU A 145 -42.34 -5.71 7.36
CA LEU A 145 -43.08 -4.45 7.20
C LEU A 145 -44.24 -4.58 6.20
N THR A 146 -44.02 -5.31 5.11
CA THR A 146 -45.06 -5.53 4.09
C THR A 146 -46.17 -6.47 4.59
N SER A 147 -45.84 -7.45 5.44
CA SER A 147 -46.84 -8.36 6.03
C SER A 147 -47.65 -7.72 7.14
N GLU A 148 -47.08 -6.78 7.90
CA GLU A 148 -47.79 -6.06 8.96
C GLU A 148 -48.78 -5.01 8.43
N HIS A 149 -48.63 -4.59 7.16
CA HIS A 149 -49.48 -3.59 6.50
C HIS A 149 -50.55 -4.20 5.58
N LYS A 150 -50.77 -5.52 5.65
CA LYS A 150 -51.87 -6.23 4.95
C LYS A 150 -52.89 -6.73 5.95
#